data_AF-A0A8S4F2P2-F1
#
_entry.id   AF-A0A8S4F2P2-F1
#
_cell.length_a   1.000
_cell.length_b   1.000
_cell.length_c   1.000
_cell.angle_alpha   90.00
_cell.angle_beta   90.00
_cell.angle_gamma   90.00
#
_symmetry.space_group_name_H-M   'P 1'
#
loop_
_entity.id
_entity.type
_entity.pdbx_description
1 polymer ?
#
loop_
_entity_poly.entity_id
_entity_poly.type
_entity_poly.pdbx_seq_one_letter_code
_entity_poly.pdbx_strand_id
1 'polypeptide(L)'
;MAIRPVSEPEGRASKRARPQYSYHSMFVAAAESAALWRCKSCGKEVSNRWHHFHSHTAQRSLCPYCPATYSRIDTLRSHLRLKHAALLLKH
;
A
#
# COMPACT_ATOMS: atom_id res chain seq x y z
N MET A 1 -35.90 13.37 -34.16
CA MET A 1 -34.54 13.24 -33.58
C MET A 1 -34.71 12.84 -32.13
N ALA A 2 -34.62 11.54 -31.84
CA ALA A 2 -34.86 11.02 -30.49
C ALA A 2 -33.54 11.01 -29.71
N ILE A 3 -33.50 11.78 -28.62
CA ILE A 3 -32.37 11.82 -27.70
C ILE A 3 -32.37 10.50 -26.92
N ARG A 4 -31.31 9.70 -27.10
CA ARG A 4 -31.11 8.44 -26.38
C ARG A 4 -30.77 8.74 -24.91
N PRO A 5 -31.38 8.05 -23.93
CA PRO A 5 -31.01 8.22 -22.53
C PRO A 5 -29.58 7.69 -22.30
N VAL A 6 -28.79 8.48 -21.57
CA VAL A 6 -27.48 8.06 -21.05
C VAL A 6 -27.72 6.93 -20.05
N SER A 7 -27.28 5.73 -20.39
CA SER A 7 -27.27 4.59 -19.47
C SER A 7 -26.04 4.74 -18.56
N GLU A 8 -26.28 5.06 -17.30
CA GLU A 8 -25.27 5.09 -16.24
C GLU A 8 -24.62 3.70 -16.08
N PRO A 9 -23.27 3.60 -16.04
CA PRO A 9 -22.62 2.36 -15.69
C PRO A 9 -22.64 2.20 -14.16
N GLU A 10 -23.56 1.37 -13.68
CA GLU A 10 -23.60 0.86 -12.31
C GLU A 10 -22.21 0.30 -11.93
N GLY A 11 -21.57 1.02 -11.01
CA GLY A 11 -20.20 0.80 -10.59
C GLY A 11 -20.01 -0.56 -9.96
N ARG A 12 -19.38 -1.48 -10.70
CA ARG A 12 -18.73 -2.65 -10.11
C ARG A 12 -17.43 -2.20 -9.46
N ALA A 13 -17.53 -1.58 -8.28
CA ALA A 13 -16.42 -1.42 -7.37
C ALA A 13 -15.97 -2.82 -6.92
N SER A 14 -15.14 -3.48 -7.74
CA SER A 14 -14.33 -4.59 -7.30
C SER A 14 -13.31 -4.02 -6.32
N LYS A 15 -13.75 -3.79 -5.09
CA LYS A 15 -12.86 -3.54 -3.95
C LYS A 15 -12.17 -4.86 -3.69
N ARG A 16 -11.20 -5.21 -4.55
CA ARG A 16 -10.16 -6.17 -4.22
C ARG A 16 -9.47 -5.54 -3.03
N ALA A 17 -9.95 -5.88 -1.83
CA ALA A 17 -9.25 -5.59 -0.59
C ALA A 17 -7.85 -6.13 -0.81
N ARG A 18 -6.87 -5.25 -1.02
CA ARG A 18 -5.46 -5.65 -1.04
C ARG A 18 -5.27 -6.36 0.29
N PRO A 19 -4.99 -7.67 0.32
CA PRO A 19 -4.81 -8.34 1.59
C PRO A 19 -3.67 -7.63 2.28
N GLN A 20 -3.92 -7.11 3.49
CA GLN A 20 -2.86 -6.55 4.31
C GLN A 20 -1.98 -7.72 4.77
N TYR A 21 -1.08 -8.16 3.89
CA TYR A 21 -0.13 -9.22 4.23
C TYR A 21 0.87 -8.66 5.24
N SER A 22 0.85 -9.20 6.45
CA SER A 22 1.91 -8.99 7.44
C SER A 22 3.20 -9.70 7.00
N TYR A 23 4.36 -9.16 7.38
CA TYR A 23 5.70 -9.70 7.07
C TYR A 23 5.78 -11.21 7.29
N HIS A 24 5.27 -11.68 8.43
CA HIS A 24 5.32 -13.08 8.84
C HIS A 24 4.48 -14.01 7.95
N SER A 25 3.40 -13.49 7.35
CA SER A 25 2.44 -14.26 6.54
C SER A 25 2.68 -14.20 5.03
N MET A 26 3.54 -13.29 4.56
CA MET A 26 3.68 -12.98 3.13
C MET A 26 4.55 -14.01 2.38
N PHE A 27 5.38 -14.79 3.08
CA PHE A 27 6.37 -15.66 2.46
C PHE A 27 6.19 -17.13 2.82
N VAL A 28 6.48 -18.01 1.88
CA VAL A 28 6.60 -19.46 2.08
C VAL A 28 7.92 -19.96 1.51
N ALA A 29 8.46 -21.03 2.07
CA ALA A 29 9.66 -21.66 1.54
C ALA A 29 9.38 -22.21 0.13
N ALA A 30 10.32 -22.00 -0.80
CA ALA A 30 10.25 -22.62 -2.12
C ALA A 30 10.52 -24.12 -1.99
N ALA A 31 9.69 -24.96 -2.64
CA ALA A 31 9.80 -26.42 -2.56
C ALA A 31 11.11 -26.94 -3.17
N GLU A 32 11.70 -26.20 -4.11
CA GLU A 32 12.84 -26.62 -4.91
C GLU A 32 14.17 -26.02 -4.44
N SER A 33 14.13 -25.03 -3.55
CA SER A 33 15.33 -24.39 -3.01
C SER A 33 15.08 -23.83 -1.61
N ALA A 34 15.69 -24.46 -0.61
CA ALA A 34 15.57 -24.06 0.80
C ALA A 34 16.11 -22.64 1.09
N ALA A 35 16.88 -22.07 0.16
CA ALA A 35 17.41 -20.70 0.25
C ALA A 35 16.48 -19.63 -0.33
N LEU A 36 15.40 -20.03 -1.03
CA LEU A 36 14.47 -19.11 -1.69
C LEU A 36 13.10 -19.09 -1.01
N TRP A 37 12.48 -17.92 -1.07
CA TRP A 37 11.17 -17.66 -0.49
C TRP A 37 10.21 -17.16 -1.54
N ARG A 38 9.06 -17.80 -1.65
CA ARG A 38 8.00 -17.39 -2.56
C ARG A 38 7.07 -16.39 -1.87
N CYS A 39 6.91 -15.23 -2.48
CA CYS A 39 5.96 -14.22 -2.02
C CYS A 39 4.53 -14.58 -2.43
N LYS A 40 3.63 -14.71 -1.46
CA LYS A 40 2.20 -14.94 -1.69
C LYS A 40 1.49 -13.73 -2.30
N SER A 41 2.04 -12.53 -2.14
CA SER A 41 1.43 -11.30 -2.65
C SER A 41 1.67 -11.07 -4.14
N CYS A 42 2.80 -11.53 -4.71
CA CYS A 42 3.13 -11.32 -6.12
C CYS A 42 3.62 -12.57 -6.86
N GLY A 43 3.73 -13.71 -6.16
CA GLY A 43 4.16 -14.98 -6.72
C GLY A 43 5.66 -15.13 -6.96
N LYS A 44 6.47 -14.07 -6.74
CA LYS A 44 7.91 -14.06 -7.01
C LYS A 44 8.69 -14.84 -5.98
N GLU A 45 9.72 -15.55 -6.43
CA GLU A 45 10.72 -16.18 -5.59
C GLU A 45 11.88 -15.21 -5.35
N VAL A 46 12.25 -15.03 -4.08
CA VAL A 46 13.27 -14.10 -3.65
C VAL A 46 14.17 -14.74 -2.61
N SER A 47 15.47 -14.48 -2.69
CA SER A 47 16.42 -14.91 -1.66
C SER A 47 16.30 -14.05 -0.39
N ASN A 48 15.97 -12.76 -0.55
CA ASN A 48 15.84 -11.80 0.56
C ASN A 48 14.39 -11.35 0.77
N ARG A 49 13.72 -11.96 1.76
CA ARG A 49 12.35 -11.63 2.15
C ARG A 49 12.20 -10.21 2.70
N TRP A 50 13.18 -9.70 3.42
CA TRP A 50 13.10 -8.39 4.06
C TRP A 50 13.08 -7.26 3.03
N HIS A 51 14.01 -7.29 2.08
CA HIS A 51 14.05 -6.29 1.01
C HIS A 51 12.80 -6.37 0.12
N HIS A 52 12.36 -7.59 -0.20
CA HIS A 52 11.16 -7.78 -1.00
C HIS A 52 9.89 -7.31 -0.28
N PHE A 53 9.77 -7.56 1.02
CA PHE A 53 8.64 -7.08 1.82
C PHE A 53 8.52 -5.55 1.74
N HIS A 54 9.62 -4.83 1.88
CA HIS A 54 9.65 -3.36 1.78
C HIS A 54 9.26 -2.82 0.40
N SER A 55 9.38 -3.61 -0.68
CA SER A 55 8.85 -3.22 -1.98
C SER A 55 7.31 -3.23 -2.01
N HIS A 56 6.67 -4.12 -1.25
CA HIS A 56 5.22 -4.19 -1.11
C HIS A 56 4.69 -3.25 -0.03
N THR A 57 5.45 -3.10 1.04
CA THR A 57 5.21 -2.14 2.13
C THR A 57 5.97 -0.85 1.92
N ALA A 58 6.15 -0.41 0.67
CA ALA A 58 6.33 0.99 0.36
C ALA A 58 5.02 1.70 0.80
N GLN A 59 4.91 1.86 2.12
CA GLN A 59 3.72 2.23 2.83
C GLN A 59 3.50 3.67 2.44
N ARG A 60 2.46 3.84 1.62
CA ARG A 60 1.83 5.12 1.40
C ARG A 60 1.43 5.65 2.78
N SER A 61 2.28 6.52 3.32
CA SER A 61 2.17 7.10 4.64
C SER A 61 1.08 8.15 4.57
N LEU A 62 -0.08 7.83 5.14
CA LEU A 62 -1.23 8.72 5.19
C LEU A 62 -1.03 9.77 6.27
N CYS A 63 -1.43 11.00 6.00
CA CYS A 63 -1.49 12.01 7.05
C CYS A 63 -2.69 11.71 7.99
N PRO A 64 -2.51 11.72 9.32
CA PRO A 64 -3.63 11.54 10.25
C PRO A 64 -4.59 12.74 10.32
N TYR A 65 -4.18 13.90 9.78
CA TYR A 65 -4.93 15.16 9.89
C TYR A 65 -5.52 15.64 8.56
N CYS A 66 -5.23 14.97 7.44
CA CYS A 66 -5.75 15.33 6.12
C CYS A 66 -5.74 14.14 5.15
N PRO A 67 -6.45 14.20 4.01
CA PRO A 67 -6.50 13.08 3.04
C PRO A 67 -5.20 12.91 2.22
N ALA A 68 -4.12 13.62 2.57
CA ALA A 68 -2.86 13.54 1.84
C ALA A 68 -2.17 12.18 2.06
N THR A 69 -1.66 11.63 0.96
CA THR A 69 -0.97 10.33 0.95
C THR A 69 0.44 10.49 0.41
N TYR A 70 1.44 10.00 1.14
CA TYR A 70 2.84 10.14 0.78
C TYR A 70 3.47 8.80 0.47
N SER A 71 4.26 8.68 -0.59
CA SER A 71 4.97 7.43 -0.91
C SER A 71 6.09 7.07 0.05
N ARG A 72 6.53 8.02 0.90
CA ARG A 72 7.64 7.86 1.82
C ARG A 72 7.36 8.55 3.16
N ILE A 73 8.00 8.07 4.23
CA ILE A 73 7.81 8.59 5.59
C ILE A 73 8.47 9.97 5.81
N ASP A 74 9.57 10.24 5.12
CA ASP A 74 10.28 11.52 5.20
C ASP A 74 9.44 12.68 4.62
N THR A 75 8.74 12.43 3.51
CA THR A 75 7.85 13.42 2.91
C THR A 75 6.61 13.67 3.76
N LEU A 76 6.06 12.62 4.41
CA LEU A 76 5.00 12.78 5.41
C LEU A 76 5.48 13.64 6.59
N ARG A 77 6.65 13.37 7.16
CA ARG A 77 7.19 14.15 8.30
C ARG A 77 7.38 15.63 7.96
N SER A 78 7.87 15.92 6.76
CA SER A 78 7.99 17.30 6.29
C SER A 78 6.63 17.96 6.08
N HIS A 79 5.65 17.25 5.54
CA HIS A 79 4.28 17.72 5.45
C HIS A 79 3.68 18.04 6.82
N LEU A 80 3.84 17.16 7.81
CA LEU A 80 3.35 17.38 9.17
C LEU A 80 3.97 18.64 9.79
N ARG A 81 5.27 18.87 9.60
CA ARG A 81 5.95 20.08 10.09
C ARG A 81 5.53 21.37 9.39
N LEU A 82 5.13 21.32 8.13
CA LEU A 82 4.77 22.52 7.36
C LEU A 82 3.27 22.84 7.39
N LYS A 83 2.43 21.80 7.33
CA LYS A 83 0.96 21.92 7.21
C LYS A 83 0.23 21.63 8.52
N HIS A 84 0.85 20.87 9.42
CA HIS A 84 0.28 20.50 10.72
C HIS A 84 1.18 20.94 11.89
N ALA A 85 2.07 21.92 11.66
CA ALA A 85 3.01 22.43 12.66
C ALA A 85 2.30 22.82 13.96
N ALA A 86 1.17 23.52 13.84
CA ALA A 86 0.35 23.98 14.95
C ALA A 86 -0.31 22.83 15.75
N LEU A 87 -0.45 21.64 15.16
CA LEU A 87 -1.01 20.45 15.80
C LEU A 87 0.07 19.59 16.48
N LEU A 88 1.35 19.82 16.17
CA LEU A 88 2.50 19.09 16.74
C LEU A 88 3.11 19.77 17.98
N LEU A 89 2.69 21.00 18.30
CA LEU A 89 3.25 21.82 19.39
C LEU A 89 2.48 21.72 20.71
N LYS A 90 1.48 20.86 20.82
CA LYS A 90 0.76 20.62 22.08
C LYS A 90 1.43 19.48 22.84
N HIS A 91 2.39 19.80 23.70
CA HIS A 91 2.86 18.95 24.79
C HIS A 91 2.85 19.76 26.09
#